data_AF-A0A1C4UWW0-F1
#
_entry.id   AF-A0A1C4UWW0-F1
#
_cell.length_a   1.000
_cell.length_b   1.000
_cell.length_c   1.000
_cell.angle_alpha   90.00
_cell.angle_beta   90.00
_cell.angle_gamma   90.00
#
_symmetry.space_group_name_H-M   'P 1'
#
loop_
_entity.id
_entity.type
_entity.pdbx_description
1 polymer ?
#
loop_
_entity_poly.entity_id
_entity_poly.type
_entity_poly.pdbx_seq_one_letter_code
_entity_poly.pdbx_strand_id
1 'polypeptide(L)'
;MSQPESHPERQFLDLTEGDQGLAKLLHAGLTRLRDGVAGDDLQEMARDVLAGHTDLRHVAATDAYGGALLNHYQDFRQWERTTDPEELQRLVDQTAHLTADLNSSDG
;
A
#
# COMPACT_ATOMS: atom_id res chain seq x y z
N MET A 1 14.47 -20.25 -19.84
CA MET A 1 15.08 -19.98 -18.52
C MET A 1 14.04 -19.24 -17.71
N SER A 2 13.29 -19.93 -16.86
CA SER A 2 12.30 -19.29 -15.99
C SER A 2 13.08 -18.49 -14.94
N GLN A 3 13.00 -17.17 -15.01
CA GLN A 3 13.52 -16.32 -13.94
C GLN A 3 12.85 -16.76 -12.64
N PRO A 4 13.58 -16.92 -11.52
CA PRO A 4 12.96 -17.22 -10.25
C PRO A 4 11.92 -16.14 -10.00
N GLU A 5 10.68 -16.53 -9.77
CA GLU A 5 9.58 -15.62 -9.45
C GLU A 5 9.98 -14.83 -8.22
N SER A 6 10.55 -13.66 -8.46
CA SER A 6 10.91 -12.72 -7.43
C SER A 6 9.56 -12.28 -6.91
N HIS A 7 9.19 -12.73 -5.73
CA HIS A 7 7.99 -12.27 -5.03
C HIS A 7 8.40 -10.99 -4.33
N PRO A 8 8.28 -9.79 -4.95
CA PRO A 8 8.73 -8.53 -4.36
C PRO A 8 8.06 -8.26 -3.02
N GLU A 9 6.89 -8.85 -2.76
CA GLU A 9 6.19 -8.76 -1.48
C GLU A 9 6.93 -9.43 -0.31
N ARG A 10 7.88 -10.34 -0.56
CA ARG A 10 8.62 -11.02 0.52
C ARG A 10 9.41 -10.07 1.40
N GLN A 11 9.89 -8.96 0.85
CA GLN A 11 10.62 -7.96 1.61
C GLN A 11 9.75 -7.28 2.68
N PHE A 12 8.43 -7.38 2.56
CA PHE A 12 7.46 -6.78 3.47
C PHE A 12 6.92 -7.75 4.51
N LEU A 13 7.21 -9.05 4.41
CA LEU A 13 6.69 -10.05 5.35
C LEU A 13 7.11 -9.77 6.80
N ASP A 14 8.31 -9.24 7.00
CA ASP A 14 8.81 -8.87 8.33
C ASP A 14 8.06 -7.65 8.92
N LEU A 15 7.47 -6.80 8.07
CA LEU A 15 6.61 -5.69 8.50
C LEU A 15 5.17 -6.12 8.76
N THR A 16 4.74 -7.21 8.14
CA THR A 16 3.37 -7.72 8.24
C THR A 16 3.27 -8.95 9.14
N GLU A 17 4.26 -9.16 10.01
CA GLU A 17 4.30 -10.28 10.96
C GLU A 17 4.13 -11.67 10.28
N GLY A 18 4.61 -11.78 9.04
CA GLY A 18 4.52 -12.99 8.21
C GLY A 18 3.22 -13.13 7.42
N ASP A 19 2.28 -12.19 7.51
CA ASP A 19 1.04 -12.22 6.74
C ASP A 19 1.30 -11.86 5.26
N GLN A 20 1.11 -12.84 4.38
CA GLN A 20 1.30 -12.69 2.94
C GLN A 20 0.25 -11.78 2.27
N GLY A 21 -0.98 -11.78 2.77
CA GLY A 21 -2.05 -10.94 2.23
C GLY A 21 -1.75 -9.47 2.49
N LEU A 22 -1.36 -9.14 3.72
CA LEU A 22 -0.91 -7.80 4.10
C LEU A 22 0.34 -7.39 3.32
N ALA A 23 1.29 -8.29 3.09
CA ALA A 23 2.50 -7.98 2.31
C ALA A 23 2.17 -7.63 0.84
N LYS A 24 1.22 -8.35 0.23
CA LYS A 24 0.71 -8.03 -1.11
C LYS A 24 -0.03 -6.70 -1.14
N LEU A 25 -0.87 -6.42 -0.16
CA LEU A 25 -1.57 -5.14 -0.04
C LEU A 25 -0.60 -3.96 0.13
N LEU A 26 0.44 -4.14 0.95
CA LEU A 26 1.49 -3.12 1.14
C LEU A 26 2.24 -2.86 -0.16
N HIS A 27 2.64 -3.92 -0.87
CA HIS A 27 3.28 -3.79 -2.19
C HIS A 27 2.37 -3.07 -3.20
N ALA A 28 1.08 -3.40 -3.23
CA ALA A 28 0.11 -2.75 -4.12
C ALA A 28 -0.10 -1.26 -3.76
N GLY A 29 -0.14 -0.93 -2.47
CA GLY A 29 -0.20 0.45 -1.99
C GLY A 29 1.01 1.27 -2.44
N LEU A 30 2.21 0.75 -2.22
CA LEU A 30 3.46 1.37 -2.69
C LEU A 30 3.51 1.52 -4.20
N THR A 31 3.01 0.52 -4.94
CA THR A 31 2.89 0.59 -6.40
C THR A 31 2.02 1.76 -6.83
N ARG A 32 0.87 1.98 -6.18
CA ARG A 32 0.01 3.14 -6.47
C ARG A 32 0.68 4.47 -6.13
N LEU A 33 1.38 4.55 -4.99
CA LEU A 33 2.14 5.75 -4.63
C LEU A 33 3.21 6.07 -5.68
N ARG A 34 3.94 5.05 -6.14
CA ARG A 34 4.92 5.14 -7.23
C ARG A 34 4.29 5.62 -8.55
N ASP A 35 3.02 5.30 -8.78
CA ASP A 35 2.28 5.75 -9.96
C ASP A 35 1.76 7.21 -9.82
N GLY A 36 2.00 7.86 -8.67
CA GLY A 36 1.82 9.30 -8.48
C GLY A 36 0.51 9.72 -7.82
N VAL A 37 -0.25 8.78 -7.24
CA VAL A 37 -1.59 9.08 -6.68
C VAL A 37 -1.58 10.04 -5.47
N ALA A 38 -0.42 10.28 -4.86
CA ALA A 38 -0.27 11.06 -3.64
C ALA A 38 0.87 12.11 -3.72
N GLY A 39 1.15 12.61 -4.93
CA GLY A 39 2.15 13.65 -5.17
C GLY A 39 3.58 13.12 -5.33
N ASP A 40 4.47 14.02 -5.75
CA ASP A 40 5.83 13.69 -6.22
C ASP A 40 6.72 13.15 -5.10
N ASP A 41 6.63 13.71 -3.89
CA ASP A 41 7.46 13.29 -2.74
C ASP A 41 7.19 11.81 -2.36
N LEU A 42 5.91 11.41 -2.30
CA LEU A 42 5.54 10.03 -1.98
C LEU A 42 5.77 9.08 -3.16
N GLN A 43 5.72 9.61 -4.38
CA GLN A 43 6.09 8.87 -5.58
C GLN A 43 7.57 8.48 -5.56
N GLU A 44 8.47 9.42 -5.26
CA GLU A 44 9.91 9.16 -5.19
C GLU A 44 10.23 8.17 -4.06
N MET A 45 9.67 8.37 -2.87
CA MET A 45 9.82 7.45 -1.75
C MET A 45 9.39 6.02 -2.13
N ALA A 46 8.23 5.87 -2.77
CA ALA A 46 7.73 4.56 -3.18
C ALA A 46 8.61 3.90 -4.25
N ARG A 47 9.21 4.67 -5.17
CA ARG A 47 10.20 4.15 -6.13
C ARG A 47 11.41 3.57 -5.41
N ASP A 48 11.96 4.29 -4.44
CA ASP A 48 13.16 3.87 -3.72
C ASP A 48 12.92 2.65 -2.82
N VAL A 49 11.75 2.58 -2.17
CA VAL A 49 11.35 1.41 -1.38
C VAL A 49 11.15 0.17 -2.25
N LEU A 50 10.45 0.31 -3.39
CA LEU A 50 10.20 -0.82 -4.29
C LEU A 50 11.47 -1.29 -5.01
N ALA A 51 12.42 -0.39 -5.25
CA ALA A 51 13.74 -0.72 -5.80
C ALA A 51 14.70 -1.33 -4.77
N GLY A 52 14.35 -1.31 -3.48
CA GLY A 52 15.20 -1.78 -2.39
C GLY A 52 16.39 -0.85 -2.10
N HIS A 53 16.35 0.40 -2.57
CA HIS A 53 17.33 1.44 -2.24
C HIS A 53 17.18 1.93 -0.79
N THR A 54 15.95 1.84 -0.27
CA THR A 54 15.62 2.13 1.12
C THR A 54 14.53 1.16 1.59
N ASP A 55 14.23 1.16 2.89
CA ASP A 55 13.18 0.35 3.48
C ASP A 55 12.17 1.22 4.26
N LEU A 56 10.96 0.70 4.47
CA LEU A 56 9.90 1.45 5.14
C LEU A 56 10.23 1.83 6.58
N ARG A 57 11.07 1.07 7.29
CA ARG A 57 11.48 1.44 8.66
C ARG A 57 12.42 2.62 8.63
N HIS A 58 13.33 2.65 7.66
CA HIS A 58 14.21 3.79 7.44
C HIS A 58 13.43 5.05 7.04
N VAL A 59 12.45 4.91 6.13
CA VAL A 59 11.54 6.00 5.75
C VAL A 59 10.73 6.49 6.96
N ALA A 60 10.21 5.59 7.78
CA ALA A 60 9.46 5.96 8.99
C ALA A 60 10.35 6.64 10.07
N ALA A 61 11.64 6.32 10.10
CA ALA A 61 12.61 6.94 11.00
C ALA A 61 13.12 8.30 10.49
N THR A 62 12.78 8.69 9.26
CA THR A 62 13.17 9.98 8.67
C THR A 62 11.98 10.92 8.59
N ASP A 63 12.14 12.11 9.16
CA ASP A 63 11.08 13.16 9.14
C ASP A 63 10.78 13.71 7.74
N ALA A 64 11.54 13.30 6.72
CA ALA A 64 11.40 13.76 5.33
C ALA A 64 10.01 13.47 4.75
N TYR A 65 9.38 12.34 5.12
CA TYR A 65 8.09 11.92 4.57
C TYR A 65 6.99 11.82 5.64
N GLY A 66 7.36 11.93 6.92
CA GLY A 66 6.44 11.80 8.06
C GLY A 66 5.30 12.82 8.01
N GLY A 67 5.58 14.06 7.62
CA GLY A 67 4.55 15.10 7.49
C GLY A 67 3.52 14.80 6.39
N ALA A 68 3.98 14.38 5.20
CA ALA A 68 3.10 14.05 4.08
C ALA A 68 2.23 12.81 4.37
N LEU A 69 2.83 11.75 4.91
CA LEU A 69 2.09 10.55 5.32
C LEU A 69 1.07 10.85 6.42
N LEU A 70 1.45 11.67 7.41
CA LEU A 70 0.55 12.04 8.50
C LEU A 70 -0.64 12.87 8.00
N ASN A 71 -0.43 13.78 7.06
CA ASN A 71 -1.52 14.56 6.46
C ASN A 71 -2.53 13.64 5.74
N HIS A 72 -2.05 12.74 4.87
CA HIS A 72 -2.94 11.78 4.20
C HIS A 72 -3.65 10.84 5.18
N TYR A 73 -2.98 10.44 6.27
CA TYR A 73 -3.61 9.66 7.33
C TYR A 73 -4.71 10.46 8.05
N GLN A 74 -4.49 11.75 8.32
CA GLN A 74 -5.50 12.61 8.93
C GLN A 74 -6.70 12.80 8.01
N ASP A 75 -6.47 13.01 6.71
CA ASP A 75 -7.53 13.10 5.70
C ASP A 75 -8.37 11.82 5.65
N PHE A 76 -7.72 10.65 5.67
CA PHE A 76 -8.39 9.36 5.75
C PHE A 76 -9.22 9.23 7.03
N ARG A 77 -8.67 9.58 8.19
CA ARG A 77 -9.38 9.50 9.48
C ARG A 77 -10.54 10.48 9.55
N GLN A 78 -10.41 11.64 8.93
CA GLN A 78 -11.49 12.61 8.83
C GLN A 78 -12.61 12.06 7.94
N TRP A 79 -12.26 11.54 6.77
CA TRP A 79 -13.20 10.87 5.87
C TRP A 79 -13.94 9.73 6.58
N GLU A 80 -13.21 8.82 7.26
CA GLU A 80 -13.78 7.68 7.99
C GLU A 80 -14.80 8.13 9.05
N ARG A 81 -14.50 9.20 9.79
CA ARG A 81 -15.41 9.76 10.82
C ARG A 81 -16.66 10.42 10.23
N THR A 82 -16.55 10.97 9.03
CA THR A 82 -17.67 11.66 8.36
C THR A 82 -18.48 10.75 7.44
N THR A 83 -17.96 9.55 7.15
CA THR A 83 -18.62 8.59 6.26
C THR A 83 -19.70 7.85 7.02
N ASP A 84 -20.88 7.79 6.43
CA ASP A 84 -22.01 7.06 6.98
C ASP A 84 -21.69 5.54 7.03
N PRO A 85 -22.05 4.81 8.11
CA PRO A 85 -21.76 3.39 8.22
C PRO A 85 -22.35 2.54 7.09
N GLU A 86 -23.49 2.92 6.50
CA GLU A 86 -24.08 2.20 5.36
C GLU A 86 -23.26 2.40 4.08
N GLU A 87 -22.67 3.59 3.91
CA GLU A 87 -21.76 3.88 2.80
C GLU A 87 -20.43 3.14 2.98
N LEU A 88 -19.93 3.08 4.21
CA LEU A 88 -18.72 2.32 4.54
C LEU A 88 -18.92 0.82 4.24
N GLN A 89 -20.07 0.25 4.60
CA GLN A 89 -20.45 -1.11 4.27
C GLN A 89 -20.49 -1.35 2.75
N ARG A 90 -21.10 -0.44 1.99
CA ARG A 90 -21.14 -0.52 0.52
C ARG A 90 -19.75 -0.49 -0.11
N LEU A 91 -18.83 0.32 0.41
CA LEU A 91 -17.46 0.39 -0.09
C LEU A 91 -16.66 -0.89 0.22
N VAL A 92 -16.89 -1.48 1.40
CA VAL A 92 -16.30 -2.78 1.76
C VAL A 92 -16.81 -3.88 0.82
N ASP A 93 -18.11 -3.94 0.57
CA ASP A 93 -18.70 -4.92 -0.35
C ASP A 93 -18.20 -4.76 -1.79
N GLN A 94 -18.09 -3.52 -2.28
CA GLN A 94 -17.51 -3.23 -3.60
C GLN A 94 -16.04 -3.65 -3.70
N THR A 95 -15.27 -3.39 -2.64
CA THR A 95 -13.84 -3.75 -2.59
C THR A 95 -13.68 -5.27 -2.59
N ALA A 96 -14.45 -5.99 -1.77
CA ALA A 96 -14.42 -7.46 -1.73
C ALA A 96 -14.71 -8.10 -3.10
N HIS A 97 -15.60 -7.49 -3.89
CA HIS A 97 -15.89 -7.92 -5.26
C HIS A 97 -14.70 -7.70 -6.21
N LEU A 98 -14.02 -6.54 -6.10
CA LEU A 98 -12.83 -6.23 -6.88
C LEU A 98 -11.63 -7.13 -6.54
N THR A 99 -11.41 -7.43 -5.26
CA THR A 99 -10.31 -8.33 -4.85
C THR A 99 -10.57 -9.78 -5.25
N ALA A 100 -11.83 -10.22 -5.30
CA ALA A 100 -12.19 -11.53 -5.82
C ALA A 100 -11.90 -11.66 -7.33
N ASP A 101 -12.12 -10.59 -8.09
CA ASP A 101 -11.84 -10.52 -9.54
C ASP A 101 -10.33 -10.53 -9.84
N LEU A 102 -9.54 -9.80 -9.04
CA LEU A 102 -8.07 -9.82 -9.11
C LEU A 102 -7.47 -11.19 -8.79
N ASN A 103 -8.10 -11.97 -7.90
CA ASN A 103 -7.67 -13.33 -7.56
C ASN A 103 -8.18 -14.38 -8.57
N SER A 104 -9.12 -14.02 -9.45
CA SER A 104 -9.69 -14.88 -10.49
C SER A 104 -9.04 -14.68 -11.87
N SER A 105 -8.17 -13.68 -12.01
CA SER A 105 -7.41 -13.40 -13.24
C SER A 105 -6.08 -14.16 -13.32
N ASP A 106 -5.81 -15.05 -12.38
CA ASP A 106 -4.69 -16.01 -12.40
C ASP A 106 -5.26 -17.40 -12.70
N GLY A 107 -5.46 -17.71 -13.99
CA GLY A 107 -6.00 -18.97 -14.49
C GLY A 107 -5.55 -19.26 -15.92
#